data_AF-A0A2K9A1W3-F1
#
_entry.id   AF-A0A2K9A1W3-F1
#
_cell.length_a   1.000
_cell.length_b   1.000
_cell.length_c   1.000
_cell.angle_alpha   90.00
_cell.angle_beta   90.00
_cell.angle_gamma   90.00
#
_symmetry.space_group_name_H-M   'P 1'
#
loop_
_entity.id
_entity.type
_entity.pdbx_description
1 polymer ?
#
loop_
_entity_poly.entity_id
_entity_poly.type
_entity_poly.pdbx_seq_one_letter_code
_entity_poly.pdbx_strand_id
1 'polypeptide(L)'
;MEFLVENFEIISIVLFAIVIILMILLLGFNKYFALYFSNKKFHIKADFRVDAIDKNKLFIINIFNRNINDVRLSSFGFLYQGRNIDFYKSYLLQKDLPQDHKVVISSRDFLSTQIEMETLKNIVSDINKGNKKVSSLYVYVTDSLGITSKTKSRDIRNQIKAKIKEDLEQHAKEIKLQRQKIKHEEMLFKKKEKIEKKIKRRELRARVVLKLKKILSKIKRKNKNT
;
A
#
# COMPACT_ATOMS: atom_id res chain seq x y z
N MET A 1 18.99 55.78 57.96
CA MET A 1 17.51 55.70 57.90
C MET A 1 16.93 56.87 57.10
N GLU A 2 17.41 58.10 57.31
CA GLU A 2 16.96 59.30 56.57
C GLU A 2 17.08 59.17 55.04
N PHE A 3 18.21 58.67 54.53
CA PHE A 3 18.40 58.45 53.08
C PHE A 3 17.30 57.59 52.42
N LEU A 4 16.83 56.54 53.11
CA LEU A 4 15.78 55.66 52.60
C LEU A 4 14.41 56.34 52.61
N VAL A 5 14.17 57.23 53.58
CA VAL A 5 12.92 57.98 53.71
C VAL A 5 12.86 59.12 52.70
N GLU A 6 13.96 59.86 52.53
CA GLU A 6 14.08 60.98 51.58
C GLU A 6 14.01 60.52 50.12
N ASN A 7 14.56 59.34 49.82
CA ASN A 7 14.57 58.79 48.45
C ASN A 7 13.52 57.70 48.24
N PHE A 8 12.59 57.52 49.17
CA PHE A 8 11.60 56.44 49.14
C PHE A 8 10.78 56.43 47.84
N GLU A 9 10.36 57.61 47.38
CA GLU A 9 9.58 57.76 46.13
C GLU A 9 10.38 57.30 44.91
N ILE A 10 11.65 57.73 44.81
CA ILE A 10 12.55 57.38 43.71
C ILE A 10 12.84 55.87 43.72
N ILE A 11 13.13 55.31 44.89
CA ILE A 11 13.38 53.88 45.06
C ILE A 11 12.14 53.08 44.65
N SER A 12 10.94 53.52 45.04
CA SER A 12 9.67 52.87 44.70
C SER A 12 9.41 52.88 43.19
N ILE A 13 9.66 54.01 42.52
CA ILE A 13 9.51 54.15 41.06
C ILE A 13 10.49 53.22 40.32
N VAL A 14 11.76 53.20 40.73
CA VAL A 14 12.78 52.32 40.12
C VAL A 14 12.43 50.86 40.33
N LEU A 15 11.99 50.47 41.54
CA LEU A 15 11.55 49.11 41.83
C LEU A 15 10.36 48.71 40.95
N PHE A 16 9.37 49.60 40.80
CA PHE A 16 8.21 49.36 39.95
C PHE A 16 8.60 49.19 38.47
N ALA A 17 9.54 49.99 37.96
CA ALA A 17 10.07 49.84 36.61
C ALA A 17 10.77 48.49 36.41
N ILE A 18 11.56 48.04 37.39
CA ILE A 18 12.21 46.71 37.35
C ILE A 18 11.17 45.59 37.32
N VAL A 19 10.11 45.69 38.13
CA VAL A 19 9.01 44.69 38.14
C VAL A 19 8.31 44.63 36.78
N ILE A 20 8.06 45.78 36.14
CA ILE A 20 7.46 45.82 34.79
C ILE A 20 8.37 45.13 33.76
N ILE A 21 9.68 45.43 33.79
CA ILE A 21 10.65 44.81 32.88
C ILE A 21 10.69 43.29 33.07
N LEU A 22 10.71 42.81 34.32
CA LEU A 22 10.66 41.39 34.64
C LEU A 22 9.37 40.72 34.14
N MET A 23 8.21 41.38 34.28
CA MET A 23 6.93 40.91 33.74
C MET A 23 6.98 40.75 32.21
N ILE A 24 7.54 41.73 31.49
CA ILE A 24 7.69 41.68 30.03
C ILE A 24 8.59 40.51 29.61
N LEU A 25 9.71 40.31 30.31
CA LEU A 25 10.62 39.19 30.04
C LEU A 25 9.94 37.83 30.28
N LEU A 26 9.21 37.68 31.39
CA LEU A 26 8.46 36.46 31.71
C LEU A 26 7.41 36.14 30.65
N LEU A 27 6.68 37.13 30.15
CA LEU A 27 5.71 36.97 29.06
C LEU A 27 6.40 36.51 27.77
N GLY A 28 7.56 37.08 27.45
CA GLY A 28 8.38 36.68 26.31
C GLY A 28 8.83 35.21 26.40
N PHE A 29 9.36 34.81 27.56
CA PHE A 29 9.76 33.43 27.81
C PHE A 29 8.58 32.46 27.77
N ASN A 30 7.44 32.78 28.37
CA ASN A 30 6.25 31.92 28.33
C ASN A 30 5.76 31.68 26.90
N LYS A 31 5.75 32.72 26.06
CA LYS A 31 5.40 32.57 24.63
C LYS A 31 6.39 31.67 23.90
N TYR A 32 7.69 31.83 24.19
CA TYR A 32 8.74 30.97 23.64
C TYR A 32 8.53 29.52 24.08
N PHE A 33 8.37 29.25 25.38
CA PHE A 33 8.12 27.90 25.91
C PHE A 33 6.83 27.29 25.37
N ALA A 34 5.74 28.05 25.22
CA ALA A 34 4.49 27.56 24.66
C ALA A 34 4.64 27.06 23.21
N LEU A 35 5.55 27.63 22.43
CA LEU A 35 5.88 27.13 21.09
C LEU A 35 6.62 25.78 21.13
N TYR A 36 7.43 25.52 22.16
CA TYR A 36 8.10 24.22 22.35
C TYR A 36 7.16 23.16 22.90
N PHE A 37 6.20 23.54 23.73
CA PHE A 37 5.12 22.66 24.18
C PHE A 37 3.98 22.53 23.14
N SER A 38 4.19 23.03 21.91
CA SER A 38 3.20 22.95 20.85
C SER A 38 2.74 21.50 20.63
N ASN A 39 1.42 21.32 20.50
CA ASN A 39 0.73 20.03 20.37
C ASN A 39 1.19 19.15 19.19
N LYS A 40 2.02 19.66 18.28
CA LYS A 40 2.59 18.89 17.15
C LYS A 40 3.85 18.15 17.59
N LYS A 41 3.67 17.13 18.44
CA LYS A 41 4.74 16.27 18.95
C LYS A 41 5.54 15.59 17.84
N PHE A 42 4.89 15.23 16.73
CA PHE A 42 5.53 14.51 15.64
C PHE A 42 5.58 15.33 14.36
N HIS A 43 6.70 15.21 13.65
CA HIS A 43 6.78 15.56 12.25
C HIS A 43 6.99 14.28 11.45
N ILE A 44 6.10 14.03 10.49
CA ILE A 44 6.09 12.79 9.71
C ILE A 44 6.48 13.13 8.27
N LYS A 45 7.52 12.49 7.76
CA LYS A 45 7.87 12.47 6.34
C LYS A 45 7.66 11.07 5.80
N ALA A 46 7.16 10.97 4.58
CA ALA A 46 6.86 9.69 3.97
C ALA A 46 7.25 9.73 2.51
N ASP A 47 8.20 8.87 2.15
CA ASP A 47 8.87 8.87 0.86
C ASP A 47 8.72 7.51 0.18
N PHE A 48 8.86 7.50 -1.14
CA PHE A 48 8.93 6.30 -1.94
C PHE A 48 10.37 6.08 -2.39
N ARG A 49 10.93 4.90 -2.11
CA ARG A 49 12.27 4.51 -2.60
C ARG A 49 12.18 3.19 -3.35
N VAL A 50 13.04 3.08 -4.35
CA VAL A 50 13.28 1.84 -5.08
C VAL A 50 14.64 1.35 -4.65
N ASP A 51 14.71 0.14 -4.10
CA ASP A 51 15.98 -0.49 -3.81
C ASP A 51 16.67 -0.82 -5.14
N ALA A 52 17.91 -0.38 -5.31
CA ALA A 52 18.66 -0.58 -6.53
C ALA A 52 19.09 -2.05 -6.71
N ILE A 53 19.23 -2.78 -5.61
CA ILE A 53 19.72 -4.16 -5.60
C ILE A 53 18.56 -5.11 -5.90
N ASP A 54 17.55 -5.09 -5.03
CA ASP A 54 16.43 -6.05 -5.10
C ASP A 54 15.32 -5.59 -6.05
N LYS A 55 15.40 -4.36 -6.58
CA LYS A 55 14.29 -3.69 -7.31
C LYS A 55 13.00 -3.58 -6.49
N ASN A 56 13.08 -3.83 -5.18
CA ASN A 56 11.96 -3.80 -4.27
C ASN A 56 11.52 -2.35 -4.06
N LYS A 57 10.20 -2.16 -4.16
CA LYS A 57 9.55 -0.85 -4.04
C LYS A 57 9.13 -0.68 -2.59
N LEU A 58 9.76 0.27 -1.89
CA LEU A 58 9.60 0.48 -0.46
C LEU A 58 9.02 1.86 -0.19
N PHE A 59 8.06 1.93 0.74
CA PHE A 59 7.62 3.16 1.36
C PHE A 59 8.40 3.36 2.66
N ILE A 60 9.06 4.50 2.79
CA ILE A 60 9.81 4.86 3.99
C ILE A 60 9.02 5.89 4.76
N ILE A 61 8.72 5.59 6.01
CA ILE A 61 8.11 6.55 6.93
C ILE A 61 9.19 6.96 7.93
N ASN A 62 9.45 8.26 7.99
CA ASN A 62 10.32 8.88 8.98
C ASN A 62 9.47 9.67 9.97
N ILE A 63 9.51 9.27 11.22
CA ILE A 63 8.76 9.86 12.33
C ILE A 63 9.77 10.62 13.19
N PHE A 64 9.76 11.94 13.11
CA PHE A 64 10.64 12.80 13.89
C PHE A 64 9.94 13.21 15.19
N ASN A 65 10.59 12.98 16.33
CA ASN A 65 10.17 13.52 17.60
C ASN A 65 10.61 14.99 17.71
N ARG A 66 9.66 15.91 17.63
CA ARG A 66 9.93 17.35 17.84
C ARG A 66 9.84 17.78 19.30
N ASN A 67 9.40 16.88 20.18
CA ASN A 67 9.27 17.16 21.60
C ASN A 67 10.65 17.19 22.29
N ILE A 68 10.75 17.99 23.35
CA ILE A 68 11.93 18.04 24.24
C ILE A 68 12.05 16.75 25.07
N ASN A 69 10.94 16.05 25.27
CA ASN A 69 10.93 14.79 25.99
C ASN A 69 10.92 13.60 25.02
N ASP A 70 11.41 12.48 25.51
CA ASP A 70 11.26 11.19 24.82
C ASP A 70 9.78 10.85 24.69
N VAL A 71 9.42 10.28 23.53
CA VAL A 71 8.02 9.96 23.23
C VAL A 71 7.89 8.48 22.95
N ARG A 72 6.96 7.85 23.67
CA ARG A 72 6.60 6.46 23.47
C ARG A 72 5.53 6.34 22.39
N LEU A 73 5.78 5.50 21.40
CA LEU A 73 4.82 5.20 20.35
C LEU A 73 3.86 4.10 20.79
N SER A 74 2.61 4.24 20.39
CA SER A 74 1.56 3.24 20.56
C SER A 74 1.21 2.56 19.23
N SER A 75 1.08 3.35 18.15
CA SER A 75 0.84 2.84 16.80
C SER A 75 1.34 3.82 15.75
N PHE A 76 1.62 3.31 14.55
CA PHE A 76 1.91 4.13 13.38
C PHE A 76 1.61 3.37 12.10
N GLY A 77 1.28 4.11 11.04
CA GLY A 77 1.03 3.52 9.74
C GLY A 77 0.27 4.43 8.82
N PHE A 78 -0.69 3.88 8.08
CA PHE A 78 -1.49 4.62 7.11
C PHE A 78 -2.96 4.69 7.49
N LEU A 79 -3.56 5.86 7.32
CA LEU A 79 -5.00 6.06 7.44
C LEU A 79 -5.58 6.18 6.03
N TYR A 80 -6.48 5.25 5.69
CA TYR A 80 -7.13 5.17 4.39
C TYR A 80 -8.65 5.03 4.56
N GLN A 81 -9.43 5.94 3.97
CA GLN A 81 -10.90 5.93 4.08
C GLN A 81 -11.44 5.80 5.52
N GLY A 82 -10.78 6.44 6.49
CA GLY A 82 -11.15 6.37 7.90
C GLY A 82 -10.74 5.08 8.62
N ARG A 83 -10.04 4.15 7.94
CA ARG A 83 -9.49 2.93 8.54
C ARG A 83 -7.99 3.08 8.80
N ASN A 84 -7.56 2.65 9.98
CA ASN A 84 -6.16 2.61 10.37
C ASN A 84 -5.53 1.29 9.87
N ILE A 85 -4.48 1.41 9.08
CA ILE A 85 -3.59 0.32 8.67
C ILE A 85 -2.34 0.47 9.52
N ASP A 86 -2.25 -0.32 10.58
CA ASP A 86 -1.17 -0.25 11.58
C ASP A 86 0.00 -1.17 11.18
N PHE A 87 1.22 -0.65 11.30
CA PHE A 87 2.46 -1.36 11.02
C PHE A 87 3.35 -1.50 12.26
N TYR A 88 2.88 -1.06 13.45
CA TYR A 88 3.65 -1.14 14.69
C TYR A 88 4.09 -2.57 15.02
N LYS A 89 3.17 -3.54 14.98
CA LYS A 89 3.49 -4.94 15.24
C LYS A 89 4.44 -5.54 14.20
N SER A 90 4.22 -5.21 12.93
CA SER A 90 5.10 -5.65 11.84
C SER A 90 6.51 -5.11 12.00
N TYR A 91 6.65 -3.87 12.49
CA TYR A 91 7.94 -3.27 12.80
C TYR A 91 8.66 -3.99 13.95
N LEU A 92 7.95 -4.32 15.03
CA LEU A 92 8.53 -5.10 16.14
C LEU A 92 9.07 -6.45 15.65
N LEU A 93 8.28 -7.14 14.82
CA LEU A 93 8.69 -8.41 14.21
C LEU A 93 9.93 -8.26 13.31
N GLN A 94 10.00 -7.21 12.50
CA GLN A 94 11.17 -6.94 11.65
C GLN A 94 12.45 -6.62 12.42
N LYS A 95 12.33 -6.22 13.69
CA LYS A 95 13.45 -5.90 14.57
C LYS A 95 13.75 -6.98 15.60
N ASP A 96 13.11 -8.14 15.47
CA ASP A 96 13.21 -9.26 16.42
C ASP A 96 12.92 -8.84 17.88
N LEU A 97 11.98 -7.90 18.05
CA LEU A 97 11.59 -7.38 19.36
C LEU A 97 10.34 -8.12 19.90
N PRO A 98 10.23 -8.30 21.23
CA PRO A 98 9.03 -8.84 21.85
C PRO A 98 7.79 -8.00 21.51
N GLN A 99 6.61 -8.64 21.46
CA GLN A 99 5.36 -7.95 21.12
C GLN A 99 4.98 -6.83 22.10
N ASP A 100 5.40 -6.96 23.36
CA ASP A 100 5.15 -5.97 24.42
C ASP A 100 6.23 -4.88 24.48
N HIS A 101 7.19 -4.90 23.56
CA HIS A 101 8.25 -3.91 23.53
C HIS A 101 7.69 -2.52 23.22
N LYS A 102 8.13 -1.55 24.02
CA LYS A 102 7.70 -0.15 23.92
C LYS A 102 8.70 0.62 23.06
N VAL A 103 8.31 0.96 21.84
CA VAL A 103 9.15 1.80 20.98
C VAL A 103 9.16 3.23 21.51
N VAL A 104 10.35 3.75 21.80
CA VAL A 104 10.56 5.12 22.28
C VAL A 104 11.43 5.85 21.27
N ILE A 105 11.02 7.05 20.89
CA ILE A 105 11.84 7.97 20.09
C ILE A 105 12.41 9.01 21.04
N SER A 106 13.73 9.07 21.14
CA SER A 106 14.43 10.06 21.95
C SER A 106 14.11 11.49 21.50
N SER A 107 14.30 12.47 22.39
CA SER A 107 14.12 13.87 22.03
C SER A 107 14.95 14.26 20.80
N ARG A 108 14.32 14.96 19.85
CA ARG A 108 14.92 15.44 18.59
C ARG A 108 15.46 14.35 17.66
N ASP A 109 15.18 13.09 17.96
CA ASP A 109 15.57 11.95 17.14
C ASP A 109 14.42 11.50 16.23
N PHE A 110 14.65 10.48 15.42
CA PHE A 110 13.68 9.94 14.50
C PHE A 110 13.64 8.41 14.47
N LEU A 111 12.46 7.90 14.17
CA LEU A 111 12.26 6.51 13.81
C LEU A 111 12.07 6.39 12.31
N SER A 112 12.79 5.47 11.67
CA SER A 112 12.58 5.11 10.26
C SER A 112 12.03 3.70 10.16
N THR A 113 10.95 3.53 9.42
CA THR A 113 10.37 2.23 9.09
C THR A 113 10.23 2.09 7.58
N GLN A 114 10.45 0.86 7.11
CA GLN A 114 10.29 0.50 5.71
C GLN A 114 9.08 -0.42 5.59
N ILE A 115 8.21 -0.10 4.64
CA ILE A 115 6.98 -0.84 4.39
C ILE A 115 6.97 -1.21 2.92
N GLU A 116 6.77 -2.49 2.64
CA GLU A 116 6.69 -2.98 1.26
C GLU A 116 5.47 -2.38 0.55
N MET A 117 5.68 -1.93 -0.68
CA MET A 117 4.61 -1.36 -1.51
C MET A 117 3.46 -2.35 -1.69
N GLU A 118 3.78 -3.62 -1.90
CA GLU A 118 2.81 -4.66 -2.23
C GLU A 118 1.84 -4.92 -1.07
N THR A 119 2.33 -4.95 0.17
CA THR A 119 1.51 -5.10 1.37
C THR A 119 0.47 -3.99 1.46
N LEU A 120 0.89 -2.73 1.33
CA LEU A 120 -0.02 -1.60 1.42
C LEU A 120 -1.00 -1.56 0.23
N LYS A 121 -0.52 -1.90 -0.97
CA LYS A 121 -1.36 -1.99 -2.18
C LYS A 121 -2.48 -3.02 -2.01
N ASN A 122 -2.16 -4.22 -1.52
CA ASN A 122 -3.13 -5.29 -1.33
C ASN A 122 -4.21 -4.86 -0.34
N ILE A 123 -3.82 -4.31 0.81
CA ILE A 123 -4.78 -3.79 1.80
C ILE A 123 -5.67 -2.70 1.21
N VAL A 124 -5.10 -1.76 0.46
CA VAL A 124 -5.87 -0.69 -0.21
C VAL A 124 -6.82 -1.26 -1.25
N SER A 125 -6.40 -2.26 -2.03
CA SER A 125 -7.22 -2.94 -3.02
C SER A 125 -8.41 -3.66 -2.37
N ASP A 126 -8.17 -4.34 -1.25
CA ASP A 126 -9.19 -5.04 -0.47
C ASP A 126 -10.23 -4.07 0.10
N ILE A 127 -9.78 -2.94 0.66
CA ILE A 127 -10.67 -1.88 1.15
C ILE A 127 -11.53 -1.33 0.00
N ASN A 128 -10.95 -1.18 -1.19
CA ASN A 128 -11.65 -0.66 -2.36
C ASN A 128 -12.61 -1.64 -3.03
N LYS A 129 -12.59 -2.93 -2.66
CA LYS A 129 -13.47 -3.98 -3.22
C LYS A 129 -13.51 -3.97 -4.76
N GLY A 130 -12.34 -3.81 -5.39
CA GLY A 130 -12.21 -3.78 -6.85
C GLY A 130 -12.45 -2.41 -7.51
N ASN A 131 -12.72 -1.35 -6.74
CA ASN A 131 -12.76 0.00 -7.29
C ASN A 131 -11.36 0.50 -7.66
N LYS A 132 -11.23 1.09 -8.85
CA LYS A 132 -9.95 1.64 -9.37
C LYS A 132 -9.53 2.95 -8.70
N LYS A 133 -10.46 3.63 -8.04
CA LYS A 133 -10.21 4.96 -7.46
C LYS A 133 -9.50 4.84 -6.12
N VAL A 134 -8.32 5.47 -6.01
CA VAL A 134 -7.60 5.59 -4.75
C VAL A 134 -7.91 6.93 -4.08
N SER A 135 -8.58 6.87 -2.91
CA SER A 135 -8.88 8.00 -2.04
C SER A 135 -7.62 8.64 -1.43
N SER A 136 -7.78 9.70 -0.64
CA SER A 136 -6.66 10.30 0.10
C SER A 136 -6.05 9.30 1.07
N LEU A 137 -4.72 9.28 1.10
CA LEU A 137 -3.93 8.49 2.04
C LEU A 137 -3.20 9.44 3.00
N TYR A 138 -3.26 9.13 4.28
CA TYR A 138 -2.54 9.85 5.32
C TYR A 138 -1.60 8.88 6.01
N VAL A 139 -0.47 9.40 6.47
CA VAL A 139 0.40 8.70 7.40
C VAL A 139 0.06 9.20 8.79
N TYR A 140 -0.09 8.29 9.74
CA TYR A 140 -0.42 8.63 11.12
C TYR A 140 0.58 8.03 12.09
N VAL A 141 0.71 8.70 13.23
CA VAL A 141 1.49 8.27 14.38
C VAL A 141 0.72 8.62 15.63
N THR A 142 0.61 7.67 16.55
CA THR A 142 -0.12 7.81 17.80
C THR A 142 0.83 7.59 18.97
N ASP A 143 0.87 8.57 19.88
CA ASP A 143 1.59 8.50 21.15
C ASP A 143 0.88 7.52 22.11
N SER A 144 1.61 7.05 23.12
CA SER A 144 1.08 6.38 24.30
C SER A 144 -0.10 7.09 24.99
N LEU A 145 -0.19 8.43 24.88
CA LEU A 145 -1.31 9.23 25.39
C LEU A 145 -2.53 9.26 24.44
N GLY A 146 -2.49 8.55 23.32
CA GLY A 146 -3.57 8.53 22.32
C GLY A 146 -3.60 9.73 21.36
N ILE A 147 -2.67 10.68 21.51
CA ILE A 147 -2.57 11.84 20.61
C ILE A 147 -2.07 11.38 19.24
N THR A 148 -2.89 11.59 18.21
CA THR A 148 -2.59 11.16 16.84
C THR A 148 -2.20 12.34 15.96
N SER A 149 -0.99 12.28 15.41
CA SER A 149 -0.50 13.21 14.38
C SER A 149 -0.68 12.58 13.01
N LYS A 150 -1.20 13.35 12.04
CA LYS A 150 -1.43 12.87 10.66
C LYS A 150 -0.88 13.82 9.62
N THR A 151 -0.27 13.26 8.58
CA THR A 151 0.25 13.99 7.42
C THR A 151 -0.27 13.35 6.13
N LYS A 152 -0.75 14.17 5.19
CA LYS A 152 -1.24 13.67 3.90
C LYS A 152 -0.04 13.24 3.04
N SER A 153 -0.01 12.01 2.56
CA SER A 153 1.03 11.54 1.64
C SER A 153 0.47 11.43 0.22
N ARG A 154 0.79 12.43 -0.61
CA ARG A 154 0.36 12.47 -2.01
C ARG A 154 1.16 11.51 -2.87
N ASP A 155 2.46 11.40 -2.61
CA ASP A 155 3.37 10.62 -3.44
C ASP A 155 3.10 9.12 -3.30
N ILE A 156 2.96 8.63 -2.07
CA ILE A 156 2.60 7.23 -1.80
C ILE A 156 1.25 6.89 -2.45
N ARG A 157 0.26 7.77 -2.32
CA ARG A 157 -1.04 7.60 -2.99
C ARG A 157 -0.89 7.49 -4.50
N ASN A 158 -0.09 8.35 -5.12
CA ASN A 158 0.12 8.34 -6.57
C ASN A 158 0.77 7.05 -7.02
N GLN A 159 1.76 6.55 -6.27
CA GLN A 159 2.44 5.29 -6.56
C GLN A 159 1.52 4.08 -6.44
N ILE A 160 0.70 4.00 -5.37
CA ILE A 160 -0.31 2.94 -5.21
C ILE A 160 -1.33 3.00 -6.36
N LYS A 161 -1.81 4.20 -6.71
CA LYS A 161 -2.75 4.37 -7.81
C LYS A 161 -2.16 3.91 -9.14
N ALA A 162 -0.90 4.25 -9.42
CA ALA A 162 -0.21 3.81 -10.62
C ALA A 162 -0.10 2.28 -10.67
N LYS A 163 0.28 1.65 -9.55
CA LYS A 163 0.42 0.20 -9.47
C LYS A 163 -0.91 -0.54 -9.62
N ILE A 164 -1.98 -0.09 -8.96
CA ILE A 164 -3.32 -0.66 -9.13
C ILE A 164 -3.79 -0.55 -10.58
N LYS A 165 -3.49 0.57 -11.26
CA LYS A 165 -3.84 0.74 -12.68
C LYS A 165 -3.07 -0.27 -13.56
N GLU A 166 -1.78 -0.45 -13.29
CA GLU A 166 -0.94 -1.42 -14.01
C GLU A 166 -1.48 -2.85 -13.85
N ASP A 167 -1.78 -3.27 -12.63
CA ASP A 167 -2.30 -4.62 -12.33
C ASP A 167 -3.63 -4.89 -13.07
N LEU A 168 -4.52 -3.88 -13.15
CA LEU A 168 -5.77 -3.99 -13.90
C LEU A 168 -5.56 -4.13 -15.41
N GLU A 169 -4.57 -3.43 -15.97
CA GLU A 169 -4.23 -3.54 -17.39
C GLU A 169 -3.61 -4.90 -17.72
N GLN A 170 -2.75 -5.43 -16.83
CA GLN A 170 -2.17 -6.76 -16.96
C GLN A 170 -3.26 -7.84 -16.89
N HIS A 171 -4.14 -7.78 -15.90
CA HIS A 171 -5.26 -8.71 -15.75
C HIS A 171 -6.20 -8.71 -16.95
N ALA A 172 -6.48 -7.52 -17.54
CA ALA A 172 -7.29 -7.43 -18.75
C ALA A 172 -6.61 -8.08 -19.97
N LYS A 173 -5.29 -7.95 -20.11
CA LYS A 173 -4.51 -8.61 -21.18
C LYS A 173 -4.52 -10.12 -21.01
N GLU A 174 -4.38 -10.62 -19.79
CA GLU A 174 -4.41 -12.05 -19.47
C GLU A 174 -5.77 -12.67 -19.80
N ILE A 175 -6.87 -12.04 -19.41
CA ILE A 175 -8.23 -12.48 -19.77
C ILE A 175 -8.38 -12.55 -21.29
N LYS A 176 -7.89 -11.55 -22.02
CA LYS A 176 -7.96 -11.52 -23.49
C LYS A 176 -7.16 -12.67 -24.11
N LEU A 177 -5.96 -12.94 -23.60
CA LEU A 177 -5.11 -14.04 -24.05
C LEU A 177 -5.77 -15.39 -23.79
N GLN A 178 -6.33 -15.61 -22.59
CA GLN A 178 -7.04 -16.84 -22.24
C GLN A 178 -8.26 -17.06 -23.15
N ARG A 179 -9.05 -16.01 -23.43
CA ARG A 179 -10.17 -16.09 -24.37
C ARG A 179 -9.72 -16.46 -25.79
N GLN A 180 -8.55 -15.99 -26.23
CA GLN A 180 -8.01 -16.35 -27.53
C GLN A 180 -7.56 -17.81 -27.58
N LYS A 181 -6.91 -18.31 -26.51
CA LYS A 181 -6.51 -19.72 -26.39
C LYS A 181 -7.71 -20.65 -26.45
N ILE A 182 -8.74 -20.38 -25.65
CA ILE A 182 -9.99 -21.17 -25.61
C ILE A 182 -10.64 -21.21 -27.01
N LYS A 183 -10.76 -20.05 -27.69
CA LYS A 183 -11.30 -19.99 -29.05
C LYS A 183 -10.45 -20.79 -30.05
N HIS A 184 -9.14 -20.76 -29.92
CA HIS A 184 -8.24 -21.50 -30.80
C HIS A 184 -8.40 -23.02 -30.60
N GLU A 185 -8.48 -23.47 -29.36
CA GLU A 185 -8.72 -24.87 -29.00
C GLU A 185 -10.08 -25.36 -29.50
N GLU A 186 -11.15 -24.59 -29.34
CA GLU A 186 -12.47 -24.90 -29.90
C GLU A 186 -12.45 -25.03 -31.42
N MET A 187 -11.72 -24.15 -32.11
CA MET A 187 -11.56 -24.22 -33.56
C MET A 187 -10.79 -25.47 -34.00
N LEU A 188 -9.73 -25.83 -33.29
CA LEU A 188 -8.96 -27.05 -33.54
C LEU A 188 -9.81 -28.30 -33.30
N PHE A 189 -10.58 -28.32 -32.22
CA PHE A 189 -11.51 -29.41 -31.91
C PHE A 189 -12.55 -29.60 -33.02
N LYS A 190 -13.21 -28.52 -33.45
CA LYS A 190 -14.17 -28.54 -34.57
C LYS A 190 -13.52 -29.00 -35.89
N LYS A 191 -12.25 -28.67 -36.14
CA LYS A 191 -11.51 -29.16 -37.32
C LYS A 191 -11.25 -30.67 -37.22
N LYS A 192 -10.81 -31.16 -36.06
CA LYS A 192 -10.59 -32.60 -35.82
C LYS A 192 -11.88 -33.40 -36.00
N GLU A 193 -13.00 -32.95 -35.43
CA GLU A 193 -14.30 -33.59 -35.64
C GLU A 193 -14.70 -33.66 -37.12
N LYS A 194 -14.47 -32.58 -37.88
CA LYS A 194 -14.77 -32.54 -39.32
C LYS A 194 -13.92 -33.55 -40.09
N ILE A 195 -12.64 -33.69 -39.74
CA ILE A 195 -11.74 -34.68 -40.36
C ILE A 195 -12.19 -36.10 -40.01
N GLU A 196 -12.51 -36.37 -38.74
CA GLU A 196 -12.99 -37.67 -38.29
C GLU A 196 -14.31 -38.06 -38.97
N LYS A 197 -15.27 -37.14 -39.07
CA LYS A 197 -16.54 -37.34 -39.81
C LYS A 197 -16.27 -37.65 -41.30
N LYS A 198 -15.28 -37.00 -41.92
CA LYS A 198 -14.88 -37.30 -43.31
C LYS A 198 -14.25 -38.68 -43.45
N ILE A 199 -13.38 -39.09 -42.51
CA ILE A 199 -12.77 -40.42 -42.49
C ILE A 199 -13.84 -41.50 -42.32
N LYS A 200 -14.74 -41.36 -41.33
CA LYS A 200 -15.87 -42.28 -41.12
C LYS A 200 -16.72 -42.44 -42.39
N ARG A 201 -17.02 -41.33 -43.10
CA ARG A 201 -17.77 -41.38 -44.38
C ARG A 201 -17.00 -42.13 -45.48
N ARG A 202 -15.68 -41.94 -45.60
CA ARG A 202 -14.84 -42.65 -46.57
C ARG A 202 -14.77 -44.14 -46.27
N GLU A 203 -14.60 -44.53 -45.00
CA GLU A 203 -14.61 -45.93 -44.58
C GLU A 203 -15.95 -46.61 -44.87
N LEU A 204 -17.07 -45.93 -44.61
CA LEU A 204 -18.41 -46.44 -44.92
C LEU A 204 -18.58 -46.70 -46.41
N ARG A 205 -18.19 -45.74 -47.26
CA ARG A 205 -18.20 -45.89 -48.73
C ARG A 205 -17.30 -47.04 -49.18
N ALA A 206 -16.08 -47.14 -48.64
CA ALA A 206 -15.17 -48.24 -48.97
C ALA A 206 -15.75 -49.61 -48.59
N ARG A 207 -16.40 -49.74 -47.42
CA ARG A 207 -17.12 -50.96 -47.02
C ARG A 207 -18.26 -51.31 -47.98
N VAL A 208 -19.05 -50.32 -48.41
CA VAL A 208 -20.14 -50.53 -49.38
C VAL A 208 -19.60 -50.99 -50.73
N VAL A 209 -18.54 -50.35 -51.25
CA VAL A 209 -17.88 -50.74 -52.50
C VAL A 209 -17.31 -52.15 -52.42
N LEU A 210 -16.69 -52.52 -51.30
CA LEU A 210 -16.18 -53.88 -51.07
C LEU A 210 -17.31 -54.92 -51.03
N LYS A 211 -18.44 -54.61 -50.39
CA LYS A 211 -19.63 -55.47 -50.40
C LYS A 211 -20.19 -55.65 -51.83
N LEU A 212 -20.30 -54.56 -52.59
CA LEU A 212 -20.75 -54.59 -53.99
C LEU A 212 -19.79 -55.38 -54.89
N LYS A 213 -18.47 -55.18 -54.75
CA LYS A 213 -17.46 -55.99 -55.45
C LYS A 213 -17.58 -57.48 -55.11
N LYS A 214 -17.79 -57.83 -53.83
CA LYS A 214 -18.05 -59.23 -53.43
C LYS A 214 -19.30 -59.79 -54.12
N ILE A 215 -20.40 -59.04 -54.17
CA ILE A 215 -21.63 -59.45 -54.85
C ILE A 215 -21.41 -59.63 -56.36
N LEU A 216 -20.81 -58.65 -57.04
CA LEU A 216 -20.49 -58.72 -58.46
C LEU A 216 -19.53 -59.86 -58.80
N SER A 217 -18.53 -60.11 -57.95
CA SER A 217 -17.61 -61.25 -58.12
C SER A 217 -18.31 -62.61 -57.95
N LYS A 218 -19.31 -62.70 -57.06
CA LYS A 218 -20.17 -63.89 -56.92
C LYS A 218 -21.04 -64.10 -58.15
N ILE A 219 -21.63 -63.03 -58.71
CA ILE A 219 -22.44 -63.09 -59.93
C ILE A 219 -21.57 -63.51 -61.13
N LYS A 220 -20.37 -62.93 -61.29
CA LYS A 220 -19.41 -63.34 -62.33
C LYS A 220 -18.94 -64.78 -62.20
N ARG A 221 -18.76 -65.30 -60.98
CA ARG A 221 -18.46 -66.74 -60.76
C ARG A 221 -19.65 -67.65 -61.08
N LYS A 222 -20.89 -67.17 -60.89
CA LYS A 222 -22.10 -67.93 -61.21
C LYS A 222 -22.31 -68.06 -62.73
N ASN A 223 -22.02 -67.01 -63.50
CA ASN A 223 -22.10 -67.02 -64.97
C ASN A 223 -20.92 -67.70 -65.67
N LYS A 224 -19.88 -68.14 -64.94
CA LYS A 224 -18.71 -68.85 -65.52
C LYS A 224 -18.80 -70.38 -65.35
N ASN A 225 -19.82 -70.86 -64.62
CA ASN A 225 -20.08 -72.28 -64.35
C ASN A 225 -21.37 -72.78 -65.04
N THR A 226 -21.83 -72.05 -66.05
CA THR A 226 -22.89 -72.41 -67.01
C THR A 226 -22.29 -72.24 -68.40
#